data_AF-A0A524Q3Q2-F1
#
_entry.id   AF-A0A524Q3Q2-F1
#
_cell.length_a   1.000
_cell.length_b   1.000
_cell.length_c   1.000
_cell.angle_alpha   90.00
_cell.angle_beta   90.00
_cell.angle_gamma   90.00
#
_symmetry.space_group_name_H-M   'P 1'
#
loop_
_entity.id
_entity.type
_entity.pdbx_description
1 polymer ?
#
loop_
_entity_poly.entity_id
_entity_poly.type
_entity_poly.pdbx_seq_one_letter_code
_entity_poly.pdbx_strand_id
1 'polypeptide(L)' 'DWAYNIIKKVGNYGEIYDKYMGDGSSEGIGIPRAGTANALWTNGGLMYSPPFR' A
#
# COMPACT_ATOMS: atom_id res chain seq x y z
N ASP A 1 -10.23 -12.38 -13.83
CA ASP A 1 -9.72 -12.82 -12.51
C ASP A 1 -8.30 -12.36 -12.17
N TRP A 2 -7.61 -11.59 -13.03
CA TRP A 2 -6.21 -11.23 -12.78
C TRP A 2 -6.03 -10.39 -11.49
N ALA A 3 -6.82 -9.33 -11.32
CA ALA A 3 -6.74 -8.46 -10.14
C ALA A 3 -7.13 -9.22 -8.85
N TYR A 4 -8.18 -10.03 -8.91
CA TYR A 4 -8.57 -10.91 -7.80
C TYR A 4 -7.42 -11.83 -7.38
N ASN A 5 -6.76 -12.48 -8.34
CA ASN A 5 -5.65 -13.39 -8.06
C ASN A 5 -4.44 -12.66 -7.46
N ILE A 6 -4.17 -11.41 -7.86
CA ILE A 6 -3.10 -10.58 -7.27
C ILE A 6 -3.44 -10.27 -5.81
N ILE A 7 -4.60 -9.66 -5.55
CA ILE A 7 -5.00 -9.28 -4.19
C ILE A 7 -5.04 -10.51 -3.27
N LYS A 8 -5.51 -11.66 -3.76
CA LYS A 8 -5.51 -12.91 -2.98
C LYS A 8 -4.11 -13.42 -2.64
N LYS A 9 -3.12 -13.24 -3.52
CA LYS A 9 -1.77 -13.77 -3.32
C LYS A 9 -0.88 -12.85 -2.48
N VAL A 10 -1.00 -11.54 -2.66
CA VAL A 10 -0.05 -10.57 -2.07
C VAL A 10 -0.72 -9.44 -1.29
N GLY A 11 -2.05 -9.32 -1.33
CA GLY A 11 -2.77 -8.21 -0.73
C GLY A 11 -2.76 -6.95 -1.61
N ASN A 12 -3.36 -5.89 -1.08
CA ASN A 12 -3.36 -4.57 -1.68
C ASN A 12 -2.13 -3.74 -1.27
N TYR A 13 -1.96 -2.57 -1.89
CA TYR A 13 -0.82 -1.68 -1.65
C TYR A 13 -0.59 -1.36 -0.16
N GLY A 14 -1.63 -1.08 0.61
CA GLY A 14 -1.49 -0.77 2.03
C GLY A 14 -1.00 -1.97 2.85
N GLU A 15 -1.54 -3.16 2.59
CA GLU A 15 -1.13 -4.39 3.28
C GLU A 15 0.35 -4.70 3.00
N ILE A 16 0.78 -4.57 1.75
CA ILE A 16 2.18 -4.80 1.36
C ILE A 16 3.10 -3.74 1.99
N TYR A 17 2.68 -2.47 1.96
CA TYR A 17 3.47 -1.39 2.54
C TYR A 17 3.64 -1.57 4.05
N ASP A 18 2.55 -1.83 4.76
CA ASP A 18 2.56 -1.98 6.22
C ASP A 18 3.36 -3.23 6.64
N LYS A 19 3.41 -4.28 5.78
CA LYS A 19 4.22 -5.46 6.01
C LYS A 19 5.72 -5.20 5.87
N TYR A 20 6.17 -4.57 4.78
CA TYR A 20 7.59 -4.50 4.45
C TYR A 20 8.26 -3.15 4.73
N MET A 21 7.48 -2.07 4.73
CA MET A 21 8.00 -0.70 4.88
C MET A 21 7.58 -0.09 6.21
N GLY A 22 6.30 -0.19 6.55
CA GLY A 22 5.73 0.37 7.77
C GLY A 22 6.00 -0.45 9.03
N ASP A 23 5.43 0.01 10.14
CA ASP A 23 5.56 -0.63 11.45
C ASP A 23 4.52 -1.75 11.68
N GLY A 24 3.77 -2.14 10.64
CA GLY A 24 2.68 -3.09 10.74
C GLY A 24 3.12 -4.55 10.90
N SER A 25 4.41 -4.84 10.72
CA SER A 25 4.97 -6.18 10.91
C SER A 25 6.43 -6.15 11.37
N SER A 26 6.89 -7.28 11.91
CA SER A 26 8.30 -7.48 12.30
C SER A 26 9.28 -7.49 11.12
N GLU A 27 8.78 -7.62 9.89
CA GLU A 27 9.58 -7.55 8.65
C GLU A 27 9.78 -6.11 8.16
N GLY A 28 9.09 -5.13 8.76
CA GLY A 28 9.09 -3.74 8.34
C GLY A 28 10.35 -2.98 8.72
N ILE A 29 10.75 -2.02 7.87
CA ILE A 29 11.92 -1.14 8.11
C ILE A 29 11.58 0.17 8.84
N GLY A 30 10.32 0.34 9.26
CA GLY A 30 9.88 1.44 10.12
C GLY A 30 9.69 2.80 9.41
N ILE A 31 9.33 2.78 8.12
CA ILE A 31 8.99 3.98 7.36
C ILE A 31 7.47 4.17 7.40
N PRO A 32 6.96 5.20 8.09
CA PRO A 32 5.53 5.43 8.18
C PRO A 32 4.95 5.85 6.83
N ARG A 33 3.77 5.33 6.49
CA ARG A 33 3.05 5.71 5.26
C ARG A 33 2.35 7.05 5.40
N ALA A 34 1.65 7.24 6.52
CA ALA A 34 0.86 8.44 6.77
C ALA A 34 1.75 9.70 6.83
N GLY A 35 1.29 10.79 6.21
CA GLY A 35 2.06 12.04 6.15
C GLY A 35 3.25 12.02 5.19
N THR A 36 3.45 10.95 4.41
CA THR A 36 4.48 10.87 3.37
C THR A 36 3.89 10.82 1.97
N ALA A 37 4.74 10.96 0.95
CA ALA A 37 4.34 10.79 -0.45
C ALA A 37 3.75 9.41 -0.77
N ASN A 38 4.00 8.39 0.05
CA ASN A 38 3.47 7.03 -0.12
C ASN A 38 2.04 6.85 0.40
N ALA A 39 1.46 7.84 1.07
CA ALA A 39 0.03 7.81 1.39
C ALA A 39 -0.82 7.86 0.11
N LEU A 40 -2.08 7.42 0.22
CA LEU A 40 -3.05 7.63 -0.86
C LEU A 40 -3.27 9.12 -1.09
N TRP A 41 -3.56 9.50 -2.33
CA TRP A 41 -3.82 10.89 -2.71
C TRP A 41 -4.94 11.54 -1.90
N THR A 42 -5.99 10.79 -1.54
CA THR A 42 -7.08 11.26 -0.67
C THR A 42 -6.64 11.52 0.77
N ASN A 43 -5.48 10.99 1.17
CA ASN A 43 -4.91 11.10 2.50
C ASN A 43 -3.66 11.99 2.50
N GLY A 44 -3.49 12.85 1.48
CA GLY A 44 -2.40 13.82 1.39
C GLY A 44 -1.08 13.29 0.81
N GLY A 45 -1.06 12.06 0.27
CA GLY A 45 0.10 11.51 -0.43
C GLY A 45 0.02 11.67 -1.95
N LEU A 46 0.88 10.94 -2.68
CA LEU A 46 0.96 10.98 -4.15
C LEU A 46 0.53 9.65 -4.78
N MET A 47 0.22 8.61 -3.98
CA MET A 47 -0.17 7.32 -4.52
C MET A 47 -1.60 7.39 -5.07
N TYR A 48 -1.71 7.28 -6.39
CA TYR A 48 -2.95 7.33 -7.14
C TYR A 48 -3.02 6.17 -8.13
N SER A 49 -4.12 5.43 -8.12
CA SER A 49 -4.40 4.41 -9.14
C SER A 49 -5.40 4.99 -10.15
N PRO A 50 -5.07 5.01 -11.45
CA PRO A 50 -6.02 5.39 -12.49
C PRO A 50 -7.30 4.52 -12.43
N PRO A 51 -8.47 5.07 -12.81
CA PRO A 51 -9.70 4.31 -12.82
C PRO A 51 -9.62 3.14 -13.82
N PHE A 52 -9.95 1.93 -13.35
CA PHE A 52 -10.16 0.77 -14.21
C PHE A 52 -11.60 0.80 -14.75
N ARG A 53 -11.77 1.38 -15.93
CA ARG A 53 -13.04 1.56 -16.63
C ARG A 53 -12.90 1.15 -18.09
#